data_AF-A0A4V3XII6-F1
#
_entry.id   AF-A0A4V3XII6-F1
#
_cell.length_a   1.000
_cell.length_b   1.000
_cell.length_c   1.000
_cell.angle_alpha   90.00
_cell.angle_beta   90.00
_cell.angle_gamma   90.00
#
_symmetry.space_group_name_H-M   'P 1'
#
loop_
_entity.id
_entity.type
_entity.pdbx_description
1 polymer ?
#
loop_
_entity_poly.entity_id
_entity_poly.type
_entity_poly.pdbx_seq_one_letter_code
_entity_poly.pdbx_strand_id
1 'polypeptide(L)'
;MRTDITAAPQMKNASKHAKEGADEVAKRLDIIWDSIGQSEARKIMSEQHKLLAFRPPGDSLAAHAQLAAAKHPVSSDPMPVDILKRVAKVDAERILAQRNPTTADRQSPLLEIDVNMITKGDARLLMSFQHHALGYRPPPDSLAAKAQASIQRKSSSGSAAAEEQPIEETLLREAAYRDASRLNAQLLAVRLRFRYAVSVSVYTTDV
;
A
#
# COMPACT_ATOMS: atom_id res chain seq x y z
N MET A 1 -32.22 8.15 -37.52
CA MET A 1 -32.20 9.09 -36.37
C MET A 1 -31.69 8.37 -35.14
N ARG A 2 -30.80 9.03 -34.37
CA ARG A 2 -30.25 8.66 -33.05
C ARG A 2 -29.04 7.73 -33.04
N THR A 3 -27.90 8.32 -33.38
CA THR A 3 -26.63 8.12 -32.65
C THR A 3 -26.79 8.70 -31.25
N ASP A 4 -26.43 7.97 -30.20
CA ASP A 4 -25.90 8.55 -28.96
C ASP A 4 -25.11 7.45 -28.24
N ILE A 5 -23.79 7.49 -28.46
CA ILE A 5 -22.81 6.63 -27.80
C ILE A 5 -22.56 7.27 -26.44
N THR A 6 -22.89 6.51 -25.41
CA THR A 6 -22.70 6.81 -23.99
C THR A 6 -21.32 7.42 -23.72
N ALA A 7 -21.36 8.60 -23.11
CA ALA A 7 -20.22 9.41 -22.71
C ALA A 7 -19.21 8.62 -21.86
N ALA A 8 -17.94 8.61 -22.30
CA ALA A 8 -16.81 8.14 -21.52
C ALA A 8 -16.58 9.05 -20.30
N PRO A 9 -16.38 8.49 -19.09
CA PRO A 9 -16.09 9.29 -17.91
C PRO A 9 -14.63 9.80 -17.92
N GLN A 10 -14.49 11.12 -18.06
CA GLN A 10 -13.54 12.00 -17.37
C GLN A 10 -12.09 11.48 -17.12
N MET A 11 -11.27 11.40 -18.17
CA MET A 11 -9.79 11.28 -18.04
C MET A 11 -9.06 12.63 -17.87
N LYS A 12 -9.76 13.71 -17.50
CA LYS A 12 -9.18 15.08 -17.49
C LYS A 12 -8.48 15.47 -16.18
N ASN A 13 -8.57 14.67 -15.12
CA ASN A 13 -8.08 15.04 -13.78
C ASN A 13 -6.73 14.43 -13.39
N ALA A 14 -6.24 13.40 -14.09
CA ALA A 14 -4.98 12.74 -13.75
C ALA A 14 -3.75 13.65 -13.99
N SER A 15 -3.78 14.50 -15.01
CA SER A 15 -2.64 15.37 -15.37
C SER A 15 -2.45 16.56 -14.44
N LYS A 16 -3.47 16.94 -13.66
CA LYS A 16 -3.40 18.08 -12.72
C LYS A 16 -2.65 17.69 -11.45
N HIS A 17 -3.01 16.56 -10.85
CA HIS A 17 -2.30 15.98 -9.69
C HIS A 17 -0.87 15.53 -10.01
N ALA A 18 -0.61 15.22 -11.28
CA ALA A 18 0.69 14.78 -11.78
C ALA A 18 1.75 15.90 -11.81
N LYS A 19 1.36 17.11 -12.24
CA LYS A 19 2.26 18.29 -12.26
C LYS A 19 2.61 18.76 -10.85
N GLU A 20 1.62 18.75 -9.95
CA GLU A 20 1.78 19.13 -8.54
C GLU A 20 2.89 18.31 -7.86
N GLY A 21 2.98 17.00 -8.14
CA GLY A 21 3.97 16.15 -7.47
C GLY A 21 5.43 16.40 -7.85
N ALA A 22 5.75 16.80 -9.09
CA ALA A 22 7.12 17.15 -9.46
C ALA A 22 7.54 18.51 -8.89
N ASP A 23 6.62 19.46 -8.89
CA ASP A 23 6.81 20.79 -8.29
C ASP A 23 6.96 20.71 -6.76
N GLU A 24 6.23 19.80 -6.11
CA GLU A 24 6.35 19.52 -4.67
C GLU A 24 7.72 18.95 -4.30
N VAL A 25 8.24 17.99 -5.07
CA VAL A 25 9.58 17.42 -4.82
C VAL A 25 10.65 18.49 -5.01
N ALA A 26 10.53 19.32 -6.05
CA ALA A 26 11.44 20.44 -6.29
C ALA A 26 11.40 21.48 -5.16
N LYS A 27 10.20 21.87 -4.71
CA LYS A 27 10.02 22.80 -3.59
C LYS A 27 10.54 22.24 -2.27
N ARG A 28 10.37 20.95 -2.02
CA ARG A 28 10.88 20.28 -0.80
C ARG A 28 12.40 20.25 -0.73
N LEU A 29 13.07 20.32 -1.88
CA LEU A 29 14.52 20.23 -2.01
C LEU A 29 15.12 21.57 -2.48
N ASP A 30 14.35 22.67 -2.40
CA ASP A 30 14.73 24.03 -2.78
C ASP A 30 15.39 24.14 -4.16
N ILE A 31 14.87 23.38 -5.13
CA ILE A 31 15.38 23.39 -6.50
C ILE A 31 14.81 24.58 -7.26
N ILE A 32 15.72 25.38 -7.82
CA ILE A 32 15.38 26.49 -8.70
C ILE A 32 15.40 25.96 -10.14
N TRP A 33 14.22 25.86 -10.78
CA TRP A 33 14.09 25.36 -12.15
C TRP A 33 14.93 26.15 -13.16
N ASP A 34 15.07 27.45 -12.95
CA ASP A 34 15.81 28.36 -13.84
C ASP A 34 17.33 28.12 -13.81
N SER A 35 17.82 27.41 -12.79
CA SER A 35 19.24 27.03 -12.69
C SER A 35 19.55 25.71 -13.38
N ILE A 36 18.53 24.94 -13.82
CA ILE A 36 18.73 23.60 -14.39
C ILE A 36 19.13 23.66 -15.86
N GLY A 37 20.34 23.19 -16.15
CA GLY A 37 20.90 23.06 -17.49
C GLY A 37 20.69 21.68 -18.13
N GLN A 38 21.11 21.54 -19.39
CA GLN A 38 20.92 20.30 -20.16
C GLN A 38 21.67 19.09 -19.56
N SER A 39 22.85 19.31 -18.98
CA SER A 39 23.67 18.27 -18.33
C SER A 39 22.95 17.67 -17.12
N GLU A 40 22.34 18.51 -16.30
CA GLU A 40 21.67 18.14 -15.06
C GLU A 40 20.34 17.44 -15.36
N ALA A 41 19.55 17.98 -16.29
CA ALA A 41 18.32 17.34 -16.74
C ALA A 41 18.56 15.92 -17.28
N ARG A 42 19.63 15.72 -18.06
CA ARG A 42 20.05 14.39 -18.52
C ARG A 42 20.45 13.48 -17.37
N LYS A 43 21.15 14.02 -16.37
CA LYS A 43 21.58 13.25 -15.20
C LYS A 43 20.38 12.79 -14.37
N ILE A 44 19.44 13.69 -14.07
CA ILE A 44 18.21 13.37 -13.35
C ILE A 44 17.42 12.29 -14.12
N MET A 45 17.22 12.46 -15.43
CA MET A 45 16.54 11.47 -16.27
C MET A 45 17.21 10.09 -16.20
N SER A 46 18.54 10.04 -16.31
CA SER A 46 19.30 8.80 -16.28
C SER A 46 19.17 8.08 -14.93
N GLU A 47 19.28 8.80 -13.82
CA GLU A 47 19.14 8.22 -12.48
C GLU A 47 17.69 7.75 -12.23
N GLN A 48 16.68 8.52 -12.66
CA GLN A 48 15.29 8.08 -12.57
C GLN A 48 15.01 6.84 -13.41
N HIS A 49 15.49 6.81 -14.65
CA HIS A 49 15.34 5.65 -15.51
C HIS A 49 15.98 4.39 -14.89
N LYS A 50 17.16 4.55 -14.28
CA LYS A 50 17.86 3.46 -13.58
C LYS A 50 17.07 2.94 -12.38
N LEU A 51 16.42 3.82 -11.63
CA LEU A 51 15.63 3.45 -10.45
C LEU A 51 14.26 2.86 -10.83
N LEU A 52 13.63 3.39 -11.87
CA LEU A 52 12.31 2.95 -12.34
C LEU A 52 12.39 1.70 -13.22
N ALA A 53 13.53 1.44 -13.86
CA ALA A 53 13.72 0.43 -14.93
C ALA A 53 12.85 0.64 -16.18
N PHE A 54 12.16 1.78 -16.28
CA PHE A 54 11.39 2.22 -17.45
C PHE A 54 11.59 3.71 -17.67
N ARG A 55 11.22 4.21 -18.86
CA ARG A 55 11.38 5.64 -19.19
C ARG A 55 10.52 6.48 -18.23
N PRO A 56 11.10 7.47 -17.52
CA PRO A 56 10.34 8.29 -16.58
C PRO A 56 9.14 8.94 -17.29
N PRO A 57 7.97 8.98 -16.64
CA PRO A 57 6.75 9.49 -17.25
C PRO A 57 6.85 11.01 -17.49
N GLY A 58 5.99 11.55 -18.37
CA GLY A 58 6.06 12.96 -18.82
C GLY A 58 5.75 14.00 -17.75
N ASP A 59 5.30 13.56 -16.59
CA ASP A 59 4.99 14.32 -15.38
C ASP A 59 6.06 14.17 -14.28
N SER A 60 7.12 13.42 -14.55
CA SER A 60 8.25 13.28 -13.64
C SER A 60 9.06 14.58 -13.50
N LEU A 61 9.88 14.63 -12.46
CA LEU A 61 10.85 15.68 -12.26
C LEU A 61 11.87 15.74 -13.41
N ALA A 62 12.25 14.61 -14.01
CA ALA A 62 13.10 14.59 -15.20
C ALA A 62 12.46 15.31 -16.40
N ALA A 63 11.15 15.15 -16.61
CA ALA A 63 10.46 15.82 -17.70
C ALA A 63 10.41 17.34 -17.49
N HIS A 64 10.16 17.80 -16.26
CA HIS A 64 10.20 19.23 -15.91
C HIS A 64 11.61 19.81 -16.03
N ALA A 65 12.63 19.09 -15.56
CA ALA A 65 14.03 19.48 -15.73
C ALA A 65 14.41 19.62 -17.21
N GLN A 66 13.92 18.74 -18.10
CA GLN A 66 14.15 18.87 -19.54
C GLN A 66 13.44 20.08 -20.16
N LEU A 67 12.23 20.39 -19.70
CA LEU A 67 11.49 21.58 -20.14
C LEU A 67 12.17 22.87 -19.68
N ALA A 68 12.70 22.90 -18.46
CA ALA A 68 13.47 24.02 -17.93
C ALA A 68 14.79 24.18 -18.70
N ALA A 69 15.53 23.09 -18.89
CA ALA A 69 16.77 23.08 -19.68
C ALA A 69 16.56 23.43 -21.15
N ALA A 70 15.37 23.20 -21.72
CA ALA A 70 15.04 23.64 -23.07
C ALA A 70 14.95 25.17 -23.18
N LYS A 71 14.60 25.85 -22.07
CA LYS A 71 14.60 27.33 -21.97
C LYS A 71 15.98 27.87 -21.60
N HIS A 72 16.72 27.12 -20.79
CA HIS A 72 18.06 27.49 -20.28
C HIS A 72 19.04 26.34 -20.54
N PRO A 73 19.61 26.22 -21.76
CA PRO A 73 20.46 25.08 -22.12
C PRO A 73 21.76 25.03 -21.31
N VAL A 74 22.26 26.19 -20.88
CA VAL A 74 23.43 26.34 -20.02
C VAL A 74 22.94 26.67 -18.61
N SER A 75 23.36 25.87 -17.62
CA SER A 75 23.07 26.16 -16.21
C SER A 75 23.88 27.38 -15.75
N SER A 76 23.22 28.29 -15.02
CA SER A 76 23.90 29.45 -14.44
C SER A 76 24.70 29.07 -13.20
N ASP A 77 24.27 28.04 -12.47
CA ASP A 77 24.94 27.52 -11.27
C ASP A 77 24.74 26.00 -11.22
N PRO A 78 25.75 25.19 -11.61
CA PRO A 78 25.59 23.76 -11.70
C PRO A 78 25.47 23.12 -10.31
N MET A 79 24.35 22.45 -10.07
CA MET A 79 24.09 21.69 -8.86
C MET A 79 25.06 20.51 -8.72
N PRO A 80 25.51 20.20 -7.49
CA PRO A 80 26.33 19.03 -7.24
C PRO A 80 25.56 17.75 -7.58
N VAL A 81 26.28 16.79 -8.17
CA VAL A 81 25.72 15.53 -8.71
C VAL A 81 24.97 14.72 -7.64
N ASP A 82 25.38 14.81 -6.38
CA ASP A 82 24.74 14.08 -5.28
C ASP A 82 23.34 14.61 -4.95
N ILE A 83 23.11 15.91 -5.13
CA ILE A 83 21.77 16.50 -4.99
C ILE A 83 20.89 15.99 -6.14
N LEU A 84 21.37 16.03 -7.38
CA LEU A 84 20.63 15.52 -8.55
C LEU A 84 20.19 14.06 -8.39
N LYS A 85 21.07 13.21 -7.86
CA LYS A 85 20.76 11.80 -7.55
C LYS A 85 19.69 11.67 -6.47
N ARG A 86 19.80 12.44 -5.39
CA ARG A 86 18.84 12.43 -4.29
C ARG A 86 17.46 12.83 -4.78
N VAL A 87 17.38 13.91 -5.55
CA VAL A 87 16.14 14.42 -6.15
C VAL A 87 15.52 13.38 -7.08
N ALA A 88 16.32 12.81 -7.98
CA ALA A 88 15.87 11.75 -8.89
C ALA A 88 15.30 10.55 -8.12
N LYS A 89 15.93 10.17 -7.01
CA LYS A 89 15.48 9.08 -6.15
C LYS A 89 14.13 9.36 -5.49
N VAL A 90 13.98 10.54 -4.88
CA VAL A 90 12.72 10.91 -4.20
C VAL A 90 11.53 10.90 -5.17
N ASP A 91 11.72 11.45 -6.37
CA ASP A 91 10.64 11.45 -7.37
C ASP A 91 10.40 10.05 -7.97
N ALA A 92 11.44 9.24 -8.16
CA ALA A 92 11.27 7.85 -8.59
C ALA A 92 10.48 7.03 -7.55
N GLU A 93 10.77 7.20 -6.25
CA GLU A 93 10.02 6.57 -5.16
C GLU A 93 8.55 7.03 -5.16
N ARG A 94 8.29 8.34 -5.37
CA ARG A 94 6.92 8.87 -5.53
C ARG A 94 6.19 8.20 -6.70
N ILE A 95 6.84 8.09 -7.87
CA ILE A 95 6.23 7.49 -9.06
C ILE A 95 5.95 6.00 -8.85
N LEU A 96 6.85 5.27 -8.19
CA LEU A 96 6.62 3.87 -7.83
C LEU A 96 5.45 3.74 -6.85
N ALA A 97 5.37 4.62 -5.85
CA ALA A 97 4.24 4.66 -4.90
C ALA A 97 2.90 4.98 -5.60
N GLN A 98 2.90 5.86 -6.60
CA GLN A 98 1.71 6.21 -7.38
C GLN A 98 1.27 5.11 -8.35
N ARG A 99 2.23 4.39 -8.99
CA ARG A 99 1.92 3.28 -9.91
C ARG A 99 1.59 1.98 -9.18
N ASN A 100 2.09 1.81 -7.96
CA ASN A 100 1.68 0.78 -7.01
C ASN A 100 0.94 1.41 -5.82
N PRO A 101 -0.27 1.98 -6.03
CA PRO A 101 -1.06 2.53 -4.91
C PRO A 101 -1.35 1.46 -3.84
N THR A 102 -1.16 0.18 -4.18
CA THR A 102 -1.23 -0.98 -3.28
C THR A 102 -0.12 -1.07 -2.22
N THR A 103 0.89 -0.18 -2.20
CA THR A 103 2.04 -0.32 -1.28
C THR A 103 2.38 0.89 -0.42
N ALA A 104 1.99 2.11 -0.78
CA ALA A 104 2.29 3.29 0.05
C ALA A 104 1.19 3.62 1.08
N ASP A 105 -0.04 3.15 0.88
CA ASP A 105 -1.08 3.09 1.94
C ASP A 105 -0.89 1.88 2.87
N ARG A 106 0.22 1.13 2.73
CA ARG A 106 0.64 0.06 3.64
C ARG A 106 1.66 0.53 4.67
N GLN A 107 1.63 1.80 5.06
CA GLN A 107 2.03 2.13 6.44
C GLN A 107 0.93 1.59 7.38
N SER A 108 0.92 0.26 7.54
CA SER A 108 0.03 -0.55 8.39
C SER A 108 -1.47 -0.30 8.22
N PRO A 109 -2.12 -1.12 7.37
CA PRO A 109 -3.01 -2.11 7.98
C PRO A 109 -2.72 -3.51 7.41
N LEU A 110 -2.90 -4.51 8.26
CA LEU A 110 -3.25 -5.91 7.98
C LEU A 110 -3.07 -6.39 6.52
N LEU A 111 -2.42 -7.55 6.33
CA LEU A 111 -2.79 -8.48 5.25
C LEU A 111 -4.25 -8.93 5.49
N GLU A 112 -5.18 -7.98 5.40
CA GLU A 112 -6.61 -8.18 5.54
C GLU A 112 -7.03 -8.75 4.20
N ILE A 113 -7.01 -10.07 4.15
CA ILE A 113 -7.65 -10.80 3.09
C ILE A 113 -9.09 -10.29 3.02
N ASP A 114 -9.50 -9.77 1.87
CA ASP A 114 -10.88 -9.31 1.69
C ASP A 114 -11.81 -10.50 1.86
N VAL A 115 -12.47 -10.54 3.01
CA VAL A 115 -13.34 -11.63 3.44
C VAL A 115 -14.51 -11.84 2.47
N ASN A 116 -14.82 -10.83 1.65
CA ASN A 116 -15.85 -10.89 0.63
C ASN A 116 -15.37 -11.52 -0.68
N MET A 117 -14.07 -11.72 -0.89
CA MET A 117 -13.51 -12.35 -2.09
C MET A 117 -12.97 -13.77 -1.83
N ILE A 118 -13.17 -14.27 -0.60
CA ILE A 118 -12.74 -15.60 -0.18
C ILE A 118 -13.70 -16.65 -0.74
N THR A 119 -13.14 -17.74 -1.26
CA THR A 119 -13.90 -18.92 -1.69
C THR A 119 -14.17 -19.88 -0.53
N LYS A 120 -15.11 -20.82 -0.70
CA LYS A 120 -15.38 -21.86 0.30
C LYS A 120 -14.13 -22.73 0.59
N GLY A 121 -13.27 -22.94 -0.42
CA GLY A 121 -12.00 -23.64 -0.27
C GLY A 121 -11.02 -22.86 0.60
N ASP A 122 -10.83 -21.59 0.27
CA ASP A 122 -9.92 -20.69 0.97
C ASP A 122 -10.32 -20.50 2.44
N ALA A 123 -11.62 -20.37 2.71
CA ALA A 123 -12.12 -20.26 4.09
C ALA A 123 -11.83 -21.51 4.93
N ARG A 124 -11.81 -22.70 4.31
CA ARG A 124 -11.45 -23.96 4.98
C ARG A 124 -9.95 -24.05 5.22
N LEU A 125 -9.14 -23.63 4.24
CA LEU A 125 -7.68 -23.57 4.37
C LEU A 125 -7.27 -22.59 5.48
N LEU A 126 -7.84 -21.38 5.49
CA LEU A 126 -7.64 -20.40 6.56
C LEU A 126 -7.96 -20.97 7.94
N MET A 127 -9.08 -21.68 8.08
CA MET A 127 -9.44 -22.34 9.35
C MET A 127 -8.40 -23.39 9.74
N SER A 128 -7.95 -24.22 8.80
CA SER A 128 -6.94 -25.25 9.04
C SER A 128 -5.61 -24.65 9.49
N PHE A 129 -5.10 -23.64 8.77
CA PHE A 129 -3.85 -22.97 9.11
C PHE A 129 -3.94 -22.27 10.46
N GLN A 130 -5.05 -21.59 10.75
CA GLN A 130 -5.21 -20.90 12.02
C GLN A 130 -5.37 -21.88 13.19
N HIS A 131 -6.09 -22.98 13.00
CA HIS A 131 -6.17 -24.06 13.97
C HIS A 131 -4.78 -24.65 14.25
N HIS A 132 -3.98 -24.89 13.21
CA HIS A 132 -2.63 -25.39 13.35
C HIS A 132 -1.71 -24.40 14.08
N ALA A 133 -1.83 -23.11 13.79
CA ALA A 133 -1.04 -22.06 14.44
C ALA A 133 -1.42 -21.82 15.90
N LEU A 134 -2.71 -21.92 16.25
CA LEU A 134 -3.20 -21.75 17.63
C LEU A 134 -3.07 -23.03 18.46
N GLY A 135 -3.14 -24.20 17.83
CA GLY A 135 -3.23 -25.51 18.50
C GLY A 135 -4.64 -25.85 19.02
N TYR A 136 -5.64 -25.01 18.74
CA TYR A 136 -7.04 -25.20 19.12
C TYR A 136 -7.98 -24.54 18.12
N ARG A 137 -9.29 -24.78 18.26
CA ARG A 137 -10.32 -24.23 17.38
C ARG A 137 -10.30 -22.69 17.41
N PRO A 138 -10.16 -22.02 16.26
CA PRO A 138 -10.15 -20.57 16.21
C PRO A 138 -11.40 -19.98 16.88
N PRO A 139 -11.26 -18.89 17.67
CA PRO A 139 -12.40 -18.23 18.31
C PRO A 139 -13.31 -17.56 17.27
N PRO A 140 -14.57 -17.22 17.63
CA PRO A 140 -15.53 -16.62 16.68
C PRO A 140 -15.09 -15.26 16.11
N ASP A 141 -14.22 -14.53 16.80
CA ASP A 141 -13.71 -13.23 16.33
C ASP A 141 -12.47 -13.35 15.41
N SER A 142 -12.03 -14.57 15.12
CA SER A 142 -10.89 -14.87 14.24
C SER A 142 -11.18 -14.55 12.78
N LEU A 143 -10.11 -14.35 12.00
CA LEU A 143 -10.18 -14.18 10.56
C LEU A 143 -10.87 -15.37 9.87
N ALA A 144 -10.54 -16.60 10.27
CA ALA A 144 -11.19 -17.80 9.74
C ALA A 144 -12.70 -17.83 10.02
N ALA A 145 -13.13 -17.45 11.23
CA ALA A 145 -14.55 -17.40 11.57
C ALA A 145 -15.30 -16.33 10.76
N LYS A 146 -14.70 -15.15 10.56
CA LYS A 146 -15.25 -14.10 9.68
C LYS A 146 -15.39 -14.58 8.23
N ALA A 147 -14.41 -15.32 7.72
CA ALA A 147 -14.47 -15.93 6.39
C ALA A 147 -15.59 -16.96 6.26
N GLN A 148 -15.77 -17.85 7.24
CA GLN A 148 -16.90 -18.78 7.21
C GLN A 148 -18.25 -18.04 7.27
N ALA A 149 -18.35 -16.97 8.06
CA ALA A 149 -19.56 -16.16 8.16
C ALA A 149 -19.87 -15.37 6.87
N SER A 150 -18.87 -14.91 6.12
CA SER A 150 -19.11 -14.28 4.81
C SER A 150 -19.62 -15.29 3.79
N ILE A 151 -19.04 -16.49 3.74
CA ILE A 151 -19.52 -17.58 2.88
C ILE A 151 -20.97 -17.94 3.21
N GLN A 152 -21.31 -18.05 4.50
CA GLN A 152 -22.67 -18.39 4.89
C GLN A 152 -23.67 -17.30 4.47
N ARG A 153 -23.31 -16.02 4.62
CA ARG A 153 -24.10 -14.89 4.11
C ARG A 153 -24.28 -14.93 2.60
N LYS A 154 -23.20 -15.15 1.83
CA LYS A 154 -23.24 -15.32 0.36
C LYS A 154 -24.17 -16.48 -0.06
N SER A 155 -24.12 -17.60 0.67
CA SER A 155 -24.98 -18.75 0.38
C SER A 155 -26.47 -18.47 0.62
N SER A 156 -26.80 -17.63 1.62
CA SER A 156 -28.17 -17.22 1.90
C SER A 156 -28.73 -16.18 0.94
N SER A 157 -27.88 -15.36 0.32
CA SER A 157 -28.29 -14.29 -0.61
C SER A 157 -28.44 -14.77 -2.07
N GLY A 158 -28.34 -16.07 -2.34
CA GLY A 158 -28.56 -16.64 -3.68
C GLY A 158 -27.56 -16.20 -4.76
N SER A 159 -26.42 -15.59 -4.39
CA SER A 159 -25.39 -15.21 -5.35
C SER A 159 -24.62 -16.47 -5.78
N ALA A 160 -25.10 -17.11 -6.84
CA ALA A 160 -24.47 -18.28 -7.43
C ALA A 160 -23.09 -17.95 -8.00
N ALA A 161 -22.08 -18.67 -7.50
CA ALA A 161 -20.82 -19.05 -8.14
C ALA A 161 -20.32 -18.14 -9.27
N ALA A 162 -19.83 -16.95 -8.95
CA ALA A 162 -18.75 -16.39 -9.74
C ALA A 162 -17.51 -17.26 -9.49
N GLU A 163 -16.81 -17.67 -10.56
CA GLU A 163 -15.48 -18.30 -10.47
C GLU A 163 -14.49 -17.27 -9.89
N GLU A 164 -14.51 -17.15 -8.57
CA GLU A 164 -13.52 -16.40 -7.82
C GLU A 164 -12.22 -17.22 -7.83
N GLN A 165 -11.17 -16.66 -8.43
CA GLN A 165 -9.84 -17.27 -8.49
C GLN A 165 -9.38 -17.59 -7.06
N PRO A 166 -8.88 -18.81 -6.78
CA PRO A 166 -8.42 -19.16 -5.46
C PRO A 166 -7.27 -18.24 -5.05
N ILE A 167 -7.33 -17.72 -3.83
CA ILE A 167 -6.25 -16.91 -3.27
C ILE A 167 -5.02 -17.81 -3.11
N GLU A 168 -3.85 -17.26 -3.39
CA GLU A 168 -2.59 -18.00 -3.23
C GLU A 168 -2.47 -18.59 -1.81
N GLU A 169 -2.20 -19.89 -1.72
CA GLU A 169 -2.17 -20.62 -0.44
C GLU A 169 -1.15 -20.03 0.54
N THR A 170 -0.01 -19.56 0.04
CA THR A 170 1.06 -18.92 0.81
C THR A 170 0.56 -17.68 1.55
N LEU A 171 -0.25 -16.85 0.89
CA LEU A 171 -0.87 -15.65 1.45
C LEU A 171 -1.92 -16.01 2.52
N LEU A 172 -2.76 -17.01 2.24
CA LEU A 172 -3.74 -17.53 3.21
C LEU A 172 -3.05 -18.04 4.47
N ARG A 173 -1.95 -18.77 4.30
CA ARG A 173 -1.12 -19.26 5.40
C ARG A 173 -0.56 -18.08 6.21
N GLU A 174 0.15 -17.15 5.58
CA GLU A 174 0.75 -16.02 6.28
C GLU A 174 -0.29 -15.20 7.07
N ALA A 175 -1.45 -14.92 6.48
CA ALA A 175 -2.52 -14.20 7.14
C ALA A 175 -3.06 -14.95 8.37
N ALA A 176 -3.27 -16.27 8.27
CA ALA A 176 -3.69 -17.11 9.39
C ALA A 176 -2.70 -17.09 10.56
N TYR A 177 -1.38 -17.20 10.28
CA TYR A 177 -0.35 -17.16 11.32
C TYR A 177 -0.26 -15.81 12.02
N ARG A 178 -0.43 -14.70 11.28
CA ARG A 178 -0.47 -13.36 11.86
C ARG A 178 -1.69 -13.15 12.74
N ASP A 179 -2.88 -13.55 12.29
CA ASP A 179 -4.09 -13.44 13.12
C ASP A 179 -4.00 -14.33 14.37
N ALA A 180 -3.46 -15.55 14.25
CA ALA A 180 -3.19 -16.42 15.38
C ALA A 180 -2.25 -15.77 16.40
N SER A 181 -1.17 -15.13 15.94
CA SER A 181 -0.23 -14.40 16.79
C SER A 181 -0.91 -13.22 17.51
N ARG A 182 -1.78 -12.48 16.80
CA ARG A 182 -2.59 -11.39 17.38
C ARG A 182 -3.52 -11.91 18.48
N LEU A 183 -4.23 -13.01 18.24
CA LEU A 183 -5.14 -13.62 19.21
C LEU A 183 -4.38 -14.14 20.44
N ASN A 184 -3.23 -14.77 20.25
CA ASN A 184 -2.37 -15.20 21.35
C ASN A 184 -1.90 -14.01 22.20
N ALA A 185 -1.50 -12.90 21.56
CA ALA A 185 -1.13 -11.68 22.27
C ALA A 185 -2.30 -11.07 23.05
N GLN A 186 -3.51 -11.07 22.48
CA GLN A 186 -4.72 -10.61 23.17
C GLN A 186 -5.06 -11.50 24.37
N LEU A 187 -4.98 -12.82 24.23
CA LEU A 187 -5.21 -13.77 25.32
C LEU A 187 -4.19 -13.59 26.45
N LEU A 188 -2.92 -13.41 26.11
CA LEU A 188 -1.87 -13.10 27.09
C LEU A 188 -2.15 -11.78 27.81
N ALA A 189 -2.56 -10.73 27.09
CA ALA A 189 -2.91 -9.44 27.66
C ALA A 189 -4.10 -9.55 28.63
N VAL A 190 -5.15 -10.30 28.26
CA VAL A 190 -6.30 -10.57 29.15
C VAL A 190 -5.84 -11.36 30.38
N ARG A 191 -5.05 -12.41 30.21
CA ARG A 191 -4.53 -13.23 31.32
C ARG A 191 -3.67 -12.41 32.29
N LEU A 192 -2.81 -11.53 31.76
CA LEU A 192 -2.00 -10.62 32.57
C LEU A 192 -2.87 -9.62 33.34
N ARG A 193 -3.88 -9.02 32.69
CA ARG A 193 -4.84 -8.13 33.36
C ARG A 193 -5.57 -8.82 34.51
N PHE A 194 -6.03 -10.06 34.31
CA PHE A 194 -6.69 -10.84 35.37
C PHE A 194 -5.74 -11.20 36.51
N ARG A 195 -4.48 -11.58 36.25
CA ARG A 195 -3.52 -11.87 37.32
C ARG A 195 -3.19 -10.62 38.15
N TYR A 196 -3.03 -9.46 37.52
CA TYR A 196 -2.79 -8.21 38.24
C TYR A 196 -4.00 -7.77 39.07
N ALA A 197 -5.23 -7.88 38.54
CA ALA A 197 -6.44 -7.52 39.28
C ALA A 197 -6.66 -8.39 40.53
N VAL A 198 -6.39 -9.69 40.45
CA VAL A 198 -6.47 -10.59 41.63
C VAL A 198 -5.39 -10.25 42.66
N SER A 199 -4.19 -9.85 42.24
CA SER A 199 -3.14 -9.47 43.19
C SER A 199 -3.45 -8.17 43.93
N VAL A 200 -4.08 -7.18 43.28
CA VAL A 200 -4.40 -5.88 43.90
C VAL A 200 -5.54 -6.01 44.93
N SER A 201 -6.49 -6.91 44.72
CA SER A 201 -7.63 -7.09 45.64
C SER A 201 -7.26 -7.73 46.98
N VAL A 202 -6.09 -8.37 47.11
CA VAL A 202 -5.65 -9.02 48.37
C VAL A 202 -4.97 -8.02 49.31
N TYR A 203 -4.58 -6.83 48.83
CA TYR A 203 -3.87 -5.83 49.65
C TYR A 203 -4.76 -4.68 50.18
N THR A 204 -6.09 -4.74 50.02
CA THR A 204 -7.01 -3.65 50.41
C THR A 204 -8.00 -4.02 51.52
N THR A 205 -7.78 -5.09 52.25
CA THR A 205 -8.61 -5.47 53.41
C THR A 205 -7.76 -5.59 54.67
N ASP A 206 -7.17 -4.48 55.10
CA ASP A 206 -6.66 -4.31 56.47
C ASP A 206 -6.50 -2.81 56.77
N VAL A 207 -7.60 -2.14 57.14
CA VAL A 207 -7.63 -0.84 57.84
C VAL A 207 -8.84 -0.82 58.77
#